data_AF-A0A848UFX1-F1
#
_entry.id   AF-A0A848UFX1-F1
#
_cell.length_a   1.000
_cell.length_b   1.000
_cell.length_c   1.000
_cell.angle_alpha   90.00
_cell.angle_beta   90.00
_cell.angle_gamma   90.00
#
_symmetry.space_group_name_H-M   'P 1'
#
loop_
_entity.id
_entity.type
_entity.pdbx_description
1 polymer ?
#
loop_
_entity_poly.entity_id
_entity_poly.type
_entity_poly.pdbx_seq_one_letter_code
_entity_poly.pdbx_strand_id
1 'polypeptide(L)'
;MASLVSESSSLHDDFYATVDAPFVGDGFTRWVDGQYALDAPELGLSNWEGGRMLGRGGILSGDSVYTVRYRARVTDPETRR
;
A
#
# COMPACT_ATOMS: atom_id res chain seq x y z
N MET A 1 3.02 11.10 3.24
CA MET A 1 2.61 10.94 4.65
C MET A 1 2.10 12.28 5.14
N ALA A 2 1.10 12.27 6.01
CA ALA A 2 0.63 13.45 6.72
C ALA A 2 0.50 13.12 8.22
N SER A 3 0.61 14.14 9.07
CA SER A 3 0.42 13.95 10.50
C SER A 3 -0.28 15.16 11.12
N LEU A 4 -1.17 14.90 12.08
CA LEU A 4 -1.83 15.91 12.88
C LEU A 4 -1.39 15.75 14.33
N VAL A 5 -0.88 16.81 14.93
CA VAL A 5 -0.59 16.85 16.37
C VAL A 5 -1.72 17.61 17.05
N SER A 6 -2.58 16.91 17.77
CA SER A 6 -3.75 17.46 18.46
C SER A 6 -4.20 16.52 19.57
N GLU A 7 -4.78 17.07 20.63
CA GLU A 7 -5.43 16.30 21.70
C GLU A 7 -6.91 15.97 21.39
N SER A 8 -7.47 16.56 20.33
CA SER A 8 -8.87 16.39 19.94
C SER A 8 -9.05 15.16 19.04
N SER A 9 -9.78 14.15 19.52
CA SER A 9 -10.11 12.95 18.73
C SER A 9 -10.93 13.28 17.48
N SER A 10 -11.89 14.21 17.57
CA SER A 10 -12.70 14.62 16.41
C SER A 10 -11.86 15.25 15.30
N LEU A 11 -10.81 15.99 15.66
CA LEU A 11 -9.89 16.53 14.66
C LEU A 11 -9.06 15.43 13.98
N HIS A 12 -8.70 14.36 14.69
CA HIS A 12 -8.04 13.20 14.09
C HIS A 12 -8.96 12.46 13.12
N ASP A 13 -10.22 12.26 13.48
CA ASP A 13 -11.22 11.61 12.62
C ASP A 13 -11.45 12.42 11.32
N ASP A 14 -11.67 13.74 11.46
CA ASP A 14 -11.85 14.65 10.33
C ASP A 14 -10.59 14.71 9.44
N PHE A 15 -9.41 14.72 10.04
CA PHE A 15 -8.14 14.72 9.33
C PHE A 15 -7.94 13.42 8.54
N TYR A 16 -8.19 12.26 9.16
CA TYR A 16 -8.09 10.97 8.49
C TYR A 16 -9.06 10.84 7.32
N ALA A 17 -10.28 11.35 7.45
CA ALA A 17 -11.30 11.29 6.42
C ALA A 17 -11.00 12.17 5.19
N THR A 18 -10.23 13.24 5.37
CA THR A 18 -10.07 14.29 4.34
C THR A 18 -8.68 14.32 3.69
N VAL A 19 -7.65 13.80 4.34
CA VAL A 19 -6.27 13.90 3.83
C VAL A 19 -5.98 12.88 2.72
N ASP A 20 -5.53 13.35 1.55
CA ASP A 20 -5.00 12.47 0.49
C ASP A 20 -3.54 12.12 0.79
N ALA A 21 -3.33 11.32 1.84
CA ALA A 21 -2.04 10.76 2.20
C ALA A 21 -2.15 9.25 2.41
N PRO A 22 -1.21 8.44 1.89
CA PRO A 22 -1.23 6.99 2.09
C PRO A 22 -0.93 6.56 3.53
N PHE A 23 -0.31 7.45 4.31
CA PHE A 23 0.08 7.20 5.70
C PHE A 23 -0.27 8.43 6.54
N VAL A 24 -0.98 8.20 7.65
CA VAL A 24 -1.49 9.21 8.57
C VAL A 24 -1.00 8.90 9.99
N GLY A 25 -0.47 9.88 10.72
CA GLY A 25 0.01 9.69 12.09
C GLY A 25 -0.33 10.88 13.01
N ASP A 26 0.02 10.75 14.29
CA ASP A 26 -0.38 11.65 15.38
C ASP A 26 0.81 12.40 16.03
N GLY A 27 1.89 12.60 15.27
CA GLY A 27 3.15 13.17 15.75
C GLY A 27 4.32 12.20 15.64
N PHE A 28 4.05 10.91 15.49
CA PHE A 28 5.05 9.93 15.10
C PHE A 28 5.03 9.71 13.58
N THR A 29 6.12 10.05 12.89
CA THR A 29 6.22 9.95 11.42
C THR A 29 7.05 8.78 10.93
N ARG A 30 7.68 8.03 11.84
CA ARG A 30 8.61 6.93 11.49
C ARG A 30 8.01 5.53 11.66
N TRP A 31 6.71 5.42 11.92
CA TRP A 31 6.03 4.12 12.06
C TRP A 31 5.83 3.38 10.74
N VAL A 32 6.01 4.06 9.61
CA VAL A 32 5.78 3.49 8.27
C VAL A 32 6.98 2.66 7.84
N ASP A 33 7.16 1.56 8.56
CA ASP A 33 8.13 0.48 8.34
C ASP A 33 7.36 -0.83 8.53
N GLY A 34 7.50 -1.79 7.63
CA GLY A 34 6.73 -3.03 7.66
C GLY A 34 7.00 -3.88 8.89
N GLN A 35 8.20 -3.80 9.48
CA GLN A 35 8.50 -4.50 10.73
C GLN A 35 7.77 -3.85 11.91
N TYR A 36 7.68 -2.52 11.92
CA TYR A 36 6.98 -1.80 12.99
C TYR A 36 5.45 -1.86 12.84
N ALA A 37 4.94 -1.68 11.62
CA ALA A 37 3.51 -1.56 11.35
C ALA A 37 2.80 -2.90 11.17
N LEU A 38 3.50 -3.90 10.62
CA LEU A 38 2.90 -5.17 10.19
C LEU A 38 3.52 -6.41 10.88
N ASP A 39 4.56 -6.23 11.71
CA ASP A 39 5.36 -7.34 12.26
C ASP A 39 5.84 -8.31 11.16
N ALA A 40 6.19 -7.74 9.99
CA ALA A 40 6.52 -8.50 8.79
C ALA A 40 7.79 -7.96 8.10
N PRO A 41 8.57 -8.81 7.42
CA PRO A 41 9.68 -8.36 6.59
C PRO A 41 9.19 -7.41 5.50
N GLU A 42 9.72 -6.18 5.52
CA GLU A 42 9.42 -5.17 4.52
C GLU A 42 10.25 -5.37 3.24
N LEU A 43 9.59 -5.33 2.09
CA LEU A 43 10.20 -5.26 0.76
C LEU A 43 10.44 -3.80 0.31
N GLY A 44 9.64 -2.87 0.83
CA GLY A 44 9.82 -1.43 0.70
C GLY A 44 8.50 -0.67 0.73
N LEU A 45 8.57 0.65 0.56
CA LEU A 45 7.41 1.52 0.43
C LEU A 45 7.06 1.75 -1.04
N SER A 46 5.79 1.58 -1.38
CA SER A 46 5.25 2.02 -2.67
C SER A 46 4.76 3.47 -2.52
N ASN A 47 5.48 4.41 -3.13
CA ASN A 47 5.15 5.84 -3.13
C ASN A 47 5.33 6.50 -4.51
N TRP A 48 5.22 5.71 -5.59
CA TRP A 48 5.50 6.15 -6.95
C TRP A 48 4.58 7.30 -7.41
N GLU A 49 5.18 8.43 -7.75
CA GLU A 49 4.50 9.65 -8.23
C GLU A 49 3.84 9.46 -9.61
N GLY A 50 4.47 8.69 -10.49
CA GLY A 50 4.02 8.49 -11.89
C GLY A 50 2.93 7.43 -12.08
N GLY A 51 2.25 6.99 -11.02
CA GLY A 51 1.23 5.95 -11.09
C GLY A 51 1.25 5.03 -9.88
N ARG A 52 0.13 4.99 -9.17
CA ARG A 52 -0.09 4.06 -8.05
C ARG A 52 -0.22 2.65 -8.64
N MET A 53 0.86 1.86 -8.64
CA MET A 53 0.89 0.50 -9.22
C MET A 53 -0.28 -0.39 -8.76
N LEU A 54 -0.82 -0.13 -7.56
CA LEU A 54 -1.98 -0.79 -6.95
C LEU A 54 -3.13 0.19 -6.58
N GLY A 55 -3.16 1.40 -7.14
CA GLY A 55 -4.20 2.41 -6.84
C GLY A 55 -4.01 3.21 -5.54
N ARG A 56 -3.11 2.81 -4.62
CA ARG A 56 -2.62 3.58 -3.45
C ARG A 56 -1.14 3.27 -3.17
N GLY A 57 -0.47 4.20 -2.49
CA GLY A 57 0.82 3.91 -1.85
C GLY A 57 0.61 3.04 -0.61
N GLY A 58 1.63 2.27 -0.22
CA GLY A 58 1.50 1.30 0.87
C GLY A 58 2.83 0.65 1.23
N ILE A 59 2.84 -0.09 2.33
CA ILE A 59 3.95 -0.94 2.75
C ILE A 59 3.86 -2.24 1.94
N LEU A 60 4.95 -2.62 1.29
CA LEU A 60 5.04 -3.90 0.58
C LEU A 60 5.71 -4.92 1.50
N SER A 61 5.03 -6.02 1.75
CA SER A 61 5.51 -7.17 2.53
C SER A 61 5.47 -8.43 1.69
N GLY A 62 6.23 -9.46 2.08
CA GLY A 62 6.33 -10.70 1.32
C GLY A 62 4.99 -11.45 1.15
N ASP A 63 4.04 -11.26 2.07
CA ASP A 63 2.70 -11.85 2.04
C ASP A 63 1.65 -10.99 1.33
N SER A 64 1.88 -9.69 1.18
CA SER A 64 0.97 -8.77 0.46
C SER A 64 1.24 -8.71 -1.04
N VAL A 65 2.38 -9.21 -1.51
CA VAL A 65 2.76 -9.24 -2.93
C VAL A 65 2.76 -10.67 -3.44
N TYR A 66 1.85 -10.97 -4.36
CA TYR A 66 1.77 -12.28 -5.02
C TYR A 66 1.84 -12.14 -6.54
N THR A 67 2.26 -13.22 -7.19
CA THR A 67 2.30 -13.32 -8.65
C THR A 67 1.22 -14.29 -9.14
N VAL A 68 0.64 -13.99 -10.30
CA VAL A 68 -0.33 -14.87 -10.95
C VAL A 68 0.36 -15.59 -12.10
N ARG A 69 0.36 -16.92 -12.05
CA ARG A 69 0.86 -17.76 -13.15
C ARG A 69 -0.29 -18.08 -14.12
N TYR A 70 -0.22 -17.54 -15.31
CA TYR A 70 -1.15 -17.90 -16.39
C TYR A 70 -0.70 -19.20 -17.07
N ARG A 71 -1.66 -20.07 -17.39
CA ARG A 71 -1.43 -21.31 -18.12
C ARG A 71 -2.48 -21.46 -19.21
N ALA A 72 -2.04 -21.62 -20.45
CA ALA A 72 -2.90 -22.04 -21.55
C ALA A 72 -2.66 -23.52 -21.86
N ARG A 73 -3.73 -24.23 -22.22
CA ARG A 73 -3.68 -25.54 -22.88
C ARG A 73 -4.47 -25.42 -24.17
N VAL A 74 -3.77 -25.55 -25.30
CA VAL A 74 -4.38 -25.51 -26.63
C VAL A 74 -4.47 -26.94 -27.14
N THR A 75 -5.67 -27.38 -27.50
CA THR A 75 -5.94 -28.74 -27.99
C THR A 75 -6.04 -28.82 -29.50
N ASP A 76 -6.36 -27.71 -30.17
CA ASP A 76 -6.42 -27.63 -31.62
C ASP A 76 -5.12 -26.99 -32.17
N PRO A 77 -4.26 -27.77 -32.87
CA PRO A 77 -3.00 -27.28 -33.42
C PRO A 77 -3.17 -26.22 -34.53
N GLU A 78 -4.36 -26.08 -35.12
CA GLU A 78 -4.63 -25.04 -36.12
C GLU A 78 -5.07 -23.70 -35.51
N THR A 79 -5.21 -23.61 -34.18
CA THR A 79 -5.55 -22.35 -33.50
C THR A 79 -4.48 -21.28 -33.76
N ARG A 80 -4.89 -20.16 -34.36
CA ARG A 80 -4.05 -18.98 -34.63
C ARG A 80 -4.65 -17.73 -33.97
N ARG A 81 -3.83 -16.69 -33.82
CA ARG A 81 -4.16 -15.42 -33.15
C ARG A 81 -5.24 -14.62 -33.87
#